data_AF-A6RAF7-F1
#
_entry.id   AF-A6RAF7-F1
#
_cell.length_a   1.000
_cell.length_b   1.000
_cell.length_c   1.000
_cell.angle_alpha   90.00
_cell.angle_beta   90.00
_cell.angle_gamma   90.00
#
_symmetry.space_group_name_H-M   'P 1'
#
loop_
_entity.id
_entity.type
_entity.pdbx_description
1 polymer ?
#
loop_
_entity_poly.entity_id
_entity_poly.type
_entity_poly.pdbx_seq_one_letter_code
_entity_poly.pdbx_strand_id
1 'polypeptide(L)'
;MAAVDVHRLRLRPGFECQNICFYLNHPIQFICAAGIIVARDEQERRSILVLDDSSGACLEVVCSKNTQDDHSNTNTITNTNTNTNTNNNNMDNTTPSQPTHLTSATKKPLNITPLLPGVRAKLKGTISYFRGMFQLCLERYEMLHNMTTEVHFWDERTRFRLQVLCVPWVVTQEEVEKLRREAEELTAASAARIGGVGDRDVDLNADGHVVARRRKAEREREMEKDRERRRVEREERDRLRIEKRYEREEVWKKGKIEITPKEKKEKFAGNCTYEKASNILGCWVEYLVGVDLVLRICVDDLGECWGMTTF
;
A
#
# COMPACT_ATOMS: atom_id res chain seq x y z
N MET A 1 -3.01 4.22 24.42
CA MET A 1 -1.55 4.43 24.45
C MET A 1 -1.26 5.92 24.37
N ALA A 2 -0.17 6.39 24.97
CA ALA A 2 0.27 7.78 24.81
C ALA A 2 1.18 7.93 23.59
N ALA A 3 1.29 9.14 23.05
CA ALA A 3 2.16 9.44 21.91
C ALA A 3 3.63 9.09 22.18
N VAL A 4 4.14 9.39 23.38
CA VAL A 4 5.51 8.99 23.78
C VAL A 4 5.72 7.47 23.79
N ASP A 5 4.69 6.69 24.12
CA ASP A 5 4.78 5.23 24.10
C ASP A 5 4.75 4.68 22.66
N VAL A 6 4.02 5.34 21.75
CA VAL A 6 4.00 4.97 20.32
C VAL A 6 5.39 5.13 19.71
N HIS A 7 6.10 6.21 20.02
CA HIS A 7 7.46 6.44 19.53
C HIS A 7 8.52 5.49 20.12
N ARG A 8 8.18 4.78 21.21
CA ARG A 8 9.04 3.75 21.82
C ARG A 8 8.82 2.35 21.22
N LEU A 9 7.85 2.20 20.32
CA LEU A 9 7.62 0.93 19.64
C LEU A 9 8.85 0.51 18.85
N ARG A 10 9.04 -0.80 18.72
CA ARG A 10 10.14 -1.38 17.96
C ARG A 10 9.60 -2.28 16.86
N LEU A 11 10.15 -2.12 15.67
CA LEU A 11 10.03 -3.11 14.61
C LEU A 11 10.99 -4.26 14.92
N ARG A 12 10.57 -5.50 14.66
CA ARG A 12 11.41 -6.69 14.82
C ARG A 12 11.59 -7.38 13.47
N PRO A 13 12.82 -7.82 13.14
CA PRO A 13 13.05 -8.63 11.94
C PRO A 13 12.16 -9.87 11.92
N GLY A 14 11.66 -10.23 10.74
CA GLY A 14 10.76 -11.38 10.57
C GLY A 14 9.26 -11.07 10.73
N PHE A 15 8.90 -9.86 11.17
CA PHE A 15 7.50 -9.40 11.27
C PHE A 15 7.16 -8.23 10.32
N GLU A 16 8.10 -7.88 9.44
CA GLU A 16 8.05 -6.69 8.58
C GLU A 16 6.78 -6.64 7.69
N CYS A 17 6.29 -7.79 7.25
CA CYS A 17 5.13 -7.88 6.36
C CYS A 17 3.77 -7.89 7.08
N GLN A 18 3.76 -7.94 8.43
CA GLN A 18 2.52 -8.15 9.19
C GLN A 18 1.93 -6.86 9.79
N ASN A 19 2.61 -5.72 9.60
CA ASN A 19 2.27 -4.44 10.23
C ASN A 19 2.11 -4.55 11.76
N ILE A 20 3.02 -5.28 12.40
CA ILE A 20 3.07 -5.49 13.85
C ILE A 20 4.32 -4.80 14.40
N CYS A 21 4.11 -3.98 15.42
CA CYS A 21 5.17 -3.33 16.18
C CYS A 21 5.20 -3.92 17.59
N PHE A 22 6.29 -3.70 18.33
CA PHE A 22 6.43 -4.27 19.68
C PHE A 22 6.66 -3.19 20.73
N TYR A 23 5.87 -3.23 21.80
CA TYR A 23 6.21 -2.57 23.05
C TYR A 23 6.75 -3.64 24.00
N LEU A 24 8.02 -3.56 24.39
CA LEU A 24 8.75 -4.69 24.99
C LEU A 24 8.66 -5.95 24.09
N ASN A 25 7.86 -6.94 24.53
CA ASN A 25 7.55 -8.17 23.81
C ASN A 25 6.05 -8.32 23.49
N HIS A 26 5.24 -7.28 23.70
CA HIS A 26 3.83 -7.26 23.30
C HIS A 26 3.68 -6.92 21.82
N PRO A 27 3.01 -7.75 21.01
CA PRO A 27 2.68 -7.41 19.63
C PRO A 27 1.54 -6.38 19.59
N ILE A 28 1.78 -5.25 18.94
CA ILE A 28 0.86 -4.12 18.80
C ILE A 28 0.58 -3.89 17.31
N GLN A 29 -0.68 -4.03 16.92
CA GLN A 29 -1.15 -3.78 15.55
C GLN A 29 -2.00 -2.50 15.45
N PHE A 30 -2.72 -2.18 16.52
CA PHE A 30 -3.61 -1.03 16.59
C PHE A 30 -3.29 -0.19 17.80
N ILE A 31 -3.41 1.12 17.62
CA ILE A 31 -3.27 2.08 18.71
C ILE A 31 -4.54 2.92 18.84
N CYS A 32 -4.82 3.29 20.08
CA CYS A 32 -5.83 4.28 20.40
C CYS A 32 -5.16 5.38 21.24
N ALA A 33 -5.24 6.61 20.75
CA ALA A 33 -4.68 7.80 21.38
C ALA A 33 -5.77 8.86 21.46
N ALA A 34 -5.72 9.72 22.47
CA ALA A 34 -6.64 10.84 22.58
C ALA A 34 -5.89 12.08 23.06
N GLY A 35 -6.31 13.23 22.55
CA GLY A 35 -5.65 14.49 22.79
C GLY A 35 -6.26 15.60 21.94
N ILE A 36 -5.58 16.74 21.88
CA ILE A 36 -5.97 17.91 21.10
C ILE A 36 -5.31 17.80 19.72
N ILE A 37 -6.08 18.07 18.67
CA ILE A 37 -5.51 18.26 17.33
C ILE A 37 -4.82 19.62 17.31
N VAL A 38 -3.52 19.65 17.10
CA VAL A 38 -2.74 20.91 17.11
C VAL A 38 -2.48 21.44 15.70
N ALA A 39 -2.42 20.57 14.71
CA ALA A 39 -2.21 20.94 13.32
C ALA A 39 -2.99 20.02 12.38
N ARG A 40 -3.32 20.56 11.20
CA ARG A 40 -3.93 19.82 10.10
C ARG A 40 -3.33 20.30 8.79
N ASP A 41 -2.66 19.39 8.11
CA ASP A 41 -2.06 19.61 6.80
C ASP A 41 -2.79 18.78 5.76
N GLU A 42 -3.27 19.46 4.72
CA GLU A 42 -4.00 18.85 3.63
C GLU A 42 -3.04 18.59 2.47
N GLN A 43 -2.78 17.32 2.14
CA GLN A 43 -1.97 16.92 0.98
C GLN A 43 -2.88 16.34 -0.12
N GLU A 44 -2.34 16.17 -1.32
CA GLU A 44 -3.10 15.67 -2.48
C GLU A 44 -3.77 14.31 -2.19
N ARG A 45 -3.02 13.35 -1.62
CA ARG A 45 -3.48 11.97 -1.42
C ARG A 45 -3.90 11.64 0.01
N ARG A 46 -3.66 12.55 0.96
CA ARG A 46 -3.90 12.31 2.39
C ARG A 46 -4.02 13.62 3.15
N SER A 47 -4.68 13.57 4.29
CA SER A 47 -4.61 14.64 5.29
C SER A 47 -3.83 14.15 6.50
N ILE A 48 -2.93 14.98 7.00
CA ILE A 48 -2.09 14.70 8.16
C ILE A 48 -2.58 15.57 9.29
N LEU A 49 -2.95 14.95 10.41
CA LEU A 49 -3.29 15.65 11.64
C LEU A 49 -2.16 15.42 12.63
N VAL A 50 -1.89 16.41 13.48
CA VAL A 50 -0.96 16.26 14.60
C VAL A 50 -1.78 16.26 15.89
N LEU A 51 -1.65 15.18 16.66
CA LEU A 51 -2.32 15.00 17.94
C LEU A 51 -1.32 15.23 19.08
N ASP A 52 -1.68 16.09 20.02
CA ASP A 52 -0.95 16.29 21.28
C ASP A 52 -1.76 15.76 22.46
N ASP A 53 -1.19 14.82 23.21
CA ASP A 53 -1.76 14.24 24.43
C ASP A 53 -0.99 14.66 25.70
N SER A 54 -0.11 15.66 25.59
CA SER A 54 0.75 16.18 26.66
C SER A 54 1.66 15.12 27.31
N SER A 55 1.89 13.99 26.65
CA SER A 55 2.79 12.93 27.16
C SER A 55 4.28 13.19 26.89
N GLY A 56 4.60 14.33 26.26
CA GLY A 56 5.96 14.75 25.91
C GLY A 56 6.34 14.48 24.44
N ALA A 57 5.42 14.02 23.61
CA ALA A 57 5.60 13.91 22.16
C ALA A 57 4.25 14.08 21.43
N CYS A 58 4.30 14.55 20.19
CA CYS A 58 3.12 14.58 19.32
C CYS A 58 3.03 13.32 18.45
N LEU A 59 1.82 12.97 18.03
CA LEU A 59 1.56 11.84 17.15
C LEU A 59 1.00 12.31 15.81
N GLU A 60 1.65 11.94 14.71
CA GLU A 60 1.13 12.15 13.37
C GLU A 60 0.02 11.14 13.05
N VAL A 61 -1.10 11.64 12.57
CA VAL A 61 -2.28 10.86 12.20
C VAL A 61 -2.57 11.04 10.73
N VAL A 62 -2.52 9.96 9.98
CA VAL A 62 -2.69 9.95 8.53
C VAL A 62 -4.09 9.48 8.17
N CYS A 63 -4.79 10.30 7.40
CA CYS A 63 -6.09 10.02 6.81
C CYS A 63 -5.93 9.91 5.29
N SER A 64 -6.18 8.73 4.71
CA SER A 64 -6.08 8.55 3.26
C SER A 64 -7.25 9.21 2.53
N LYS A 65 -7.01 9.83 1.38
CA LYS A 65 -8.07 10.36 0.52
C LYS A 65 -8.52 9.32 -0.49
N ASN A 66 -9.78 9.40 -0.90
CA ASN A 66 -10.27 8.67 -2.06
C ASN A 66 -9.79 9.40 -3.32
N THR A 67 -8.67 8.96 -3.91
CA THR A 67 -8.25 9.40 -5.24
C THR A 67 -9.07 8.65 -6.28
N GLN A 68 -10.37 8.93 -6.38
CA GLN A 68 -11.09 8.68 -7.61
C GLN A 68 -10.71 9.83 -8.54
N ASP A 69 -10.06 9.50 -9.65
CA ASP A 69 -9.49 10.46 -10.59
C ASP A 69 -10.47 11.59 -10.94
N ASP A 70 -9.99 12.83 -10.81
CA ASP A 70 -10.51 14.01 -11.52
C ASP A 70 -10.23 13.85 -13.04
N HIS A 71 -10.84 12.83 -13.63
CA HIS A 71 -10.88 12.56 -15.07
C HIS A 71 -12.32 12.54 -15.61
N SER A 72 -13.21 13.33 -15.01
CA SER A 72 -14.42 13.79 -15.72
C SER A 72 -14.08 15.01 -16.58
N ASN A 73 -13.21 14.84 -17.57
CA ASN A 73 -13.04 15.78 -18.66
C ASN A 73 -13.90 15.31 -19.85
N THR A 74 -15.06 15.95 -20.00
CA THR A 74 -15.70 16.36 -21.26
C THR A 74 -15.51 15.44 -22.48
N ASN A 75 -16.51 14.62 -22.80
CA ASN A 75 -17.16 14.52 -24.12
C ASN A 75 -18.09 13.29 -24.22
N THR A 76 -19.39 13.52 -24.12
CA THR A 76 -20.39 12.69 -24.82
C THR A 76 -21.51 13.58 -25.34
N ILE A 77 -21.30 14.09 -26.55
CA ILE A 77 -22.40 14.46 -27.44
C ILE A 77 -22.86 13.17 -28.11
N THR A 78 -24.05 12.69 -27.75
CA THR A 78 -24.97 12.09 -28.72
C THR A 78 -26.41 12.12 -28.22
N ASN A 79 -27.24 12.77 -29.04
CA ASN A 79 -28.69 12.90 -29.00
C ASN A 79 -29.47 11.66 -28.55
N THR A 80 -30.53 11.88 -27.77
CA THR A 80 -31.91 11.56 -28.18
C THR A 80 -32.91 12.45 -27.43
N ASN A 81 -33.81 13.04 -28.23
CA ASN A 81 -34.97 13.83 -27.82
C ASN A 81 -35.93 13.02 -26.94
N THR A 82 -36.47 13.63 -25.89
CA THR A 82 -37.93 13.74 -25.67
C THR A 82 -38.24 14.83 -24.64
N ASN A 83 -39.09 15.77 -25.06
CA ASN A 83 -39.69 16.82 -24.27
C ASN A 83 -40.51 16.26 -23.09
N THR A 84 -40.44 16.90 -21.92
CA THR A 84 -41.63 17.36 -21.19
C THR A 84 -41.26 18.48 -20.22
N ASN A 85 -41.97 19.59 -20.36
CA ASN A 85 -41.95 20.75 -19.47
C ASN A 85 -42.55 20.40 -18.10
N THR A 86 -41.92 20.85 -17.00
CA THR A 86 -42.63 21.55 -15.92
C THR A 86 -41.65 22.34 -15.05
N ASN A 87 -42.02 23.59 -14.83
CA ASN A 87 -41.24 24.63 -14.19
C ASN A 87 -41.16 24.48 -12.66
N ASN A 88 -40.04 24.98 -12.14
CA ASN A 88 -39.86 25.61 -10.83
C ASN A 88 -40.12 24.76 -9.59
N ASN A 89 -39.03 24.31 -8.97
CA ASN A 89 -38.71 24.55 -7.56
C ASN A 89 -37.40 23.81 -7.25
N ASN A 90 -36.31 24.54 -6.98
CA ASN A 90 -35.45 24.19 -5.85
C ASN A 90 -34.39 25.25 -5.61
N MET A 91 -34.64 25.99 -4.54
CA MET A 91 -33.70 26.31 -3.47
C MET A 91 -32.37 25.56 -3.61
N ASP A 92 -31.29 26.35 -3.70
CA ASP A 92 -29.90 25.93 -3.62
C ASP A 92 -29.67 25.23 -2.27
N ASN A 93 -29.96 23.93 -2.23
CA ASN A 93 -29.58 23.03 -1.16
C ASN A 93 -28.18 22.56 -1.50
N THR A 94 -27.20 23.31 -0.99
CA THR A 94 -25.79 22.95 -0.91
C THR A 94 -25.68 21.53 -0.35
N THR A 95 -25.55 20.56 -1.23
CA THR A 95 -25.55 19.14 -0.86
C THR A 95 -24.14 18.82 -0.35
N PRO A 96 -23.97 18.23 0.86
CA PRO A 96 -22.66 18.05 1.45
C PRO A 96 -21.83 17.10 0.58
N SER A 97 -20.66 17.58 0.17
CA SER A 97 -19.69 16.85 -0.63
C SER A 97 -19.42 15.47 -0.03
N GLN A 98 -19.40 14.46 -0.88
CA GLN A 98 -19.04 13.07 -0.60
C GLN A 98 -17.82 12.97 0.35
N PRO A 99 -17.78 11.98 1.27
CA PRO A 99 -16.66 11.81 2.19
C PRO A 99 -15.34 11.59 1.43
N THR A 100 -14.45 12.59 1.50
CA THR A 100 -13.18 12.63 0.77
C THR A 100 -12.15 11.62 1.29
N HIS A 101 -12.34 11.05 2.48
CA HIS A 101 -11.34 10.21 3.14
C HIS A 101 -11.80 8.75 3.31
N LEU A 102 -10.83 7.85 3.33
CA LEU A 102 -11.01 6.41 3.50
C LEU A 102 -10.21 5.92 4.70
N THR A 103 -10.78 4.96 5.42
CA THR A 103 -10.09 4.17 6.44
C THR A 103 -8.97 3.35 5.81
N SER A 104 -7.84 3.20 6.51
CA SER A 104 -6.63 2.64 5.90
C SER A 104 -6.74 1.14 5.61
N ALA A 105 -7.32 0.37 6.53
CA ALA A 105 -7.48 -1.08 6.46
C ALA A 105 -8.72 -1.50 5.67
N THR A 106 -9.87 -0.87 5.89
CA THR A 106 -11.15 -1.32 5.31
C THR A 106 -11.55 -0.55 4.05
N LYS A 107 -10.87 0.57 3.73
CA LYS A 107 -11.22 1.49 2.63
C LYS A 107 -12.68 1.97 2.69
N LYS A 108 -13.26 2.00 3.90
CA LYS A 108 -14.59 2.58 4.16
C LYS A 108 -14.49 4.10 4.22
N PRO A 109 -15.51 4.84 3.72
CA PRO A 109 -15.53 6.29 3.83
C PRO A 109 -15.50 6.77 5.28
N LEU A 110 -14.73 7.83 5.52
CA LEU A 110 -14.55 8.47 6.82
C LEU A 110 -14.67 9.99 6.65
N ASN A 111 -15.54 10.63 7.42
CA ASN A 111 -15.63 12.08 7.44
C ASN A 111 -14.70 12.64 8.53
N ILE A 112 -13.65 13.37 8.15
CA ILE A 112 -12.71 14.02 9.09
C ILE A 112 -12.90 15.53 9.19
N THR A 113 -13.92 16.11 8.54
CA THR A 113 -14.22 17.53 8.61
C THR A 113 -14.23 18.11 10.03
N PRO A 114 -14.78 17.44 11.07
CA PRO A 114 -14.76 18.00 12.43
C PRO A 114 -13.40 17.94 13.13
N LEU A 115 -12.40 17.24 12.58
CA LEU A 115 -11.05 17.15 13.13
C LEU A 115 -10.24 18.39 12.72
N LEU A 116 -10.53 19.52 13.36
CA LEU A 116 -9.84 20.79 13.16
C LEU A 116 -8.86 21.08 14.30
N PRO A 117 -7.84 21.93 14.09
CA PRO A 117 -6.99 22.38 15.19
C PRO A 117 -7.81 22.95 16.37
N GLY A 118 -7.44 22.59 17.59
CA GLY A 118 -8.11 22.95 18.84
C GLY A 118 -9.17 21.95 19.33
N VAL A 119 -9.60 20.99 18.51
CA VAL A 119 -10.59 19.99 18.94
C VAL A 119 -9.93 18.84 19.68
N ARG A 120 -10.63 18.28 20.68
CA ARG A 120 -10.23 17.05 21.37
C ARG A 120 -10.89 15.84 20.72
N ALA A 121 -10.11 14.80 20.45
CA ALA A 121 -10.62 13.58 19.85
C ALA A 121 -9.86 12.34 20.35
N LYS A 122 -10.58 11.23 20.44
CA LYS A 122 -10.06 9.87 20.62
C LYS A 122 -9.96 9.22 19.25
N LEU A 123 -8.75 8.93 18.82
CA LEU A 123 -8.42 8.39 17.50
C LEU A 123 -7.97 6.94 17.65
N LYS A 124 -8.47 6.06 16.79
CA LYS A 124 -8.01 4.67 16.70
C LYS A 124 -7.59 4.34 15.29
N GLY A 125 -6.44 3.68 15.18
CA GLY A 125 -5.85 3.38 13.90
C GLY A 125 -4.93 2.18 13.91
N THR A 126 -4.50 1.81 12.71
CA THR A 126 -3.34 0.95 12.51
C THR A 126 -2.07 1.78 12.70
N ILE A 127 -0.95 1.12 13.00
CA ILE A 127 0.35 1.78 13.06
C ILE A 127 0.96 1.76 11.65
N SER A 128 1.73 2.78 11.30
CA SER A 128 2.68 2.75 10.18
C SER A 128 4.00 3.40 10.61
N TYR A 129 5.07 3.12 9.87
CA TYR A 129 6.38 3.70 10.12
C TYR A 129 6.86 4.40 8.85
N PHE A 130 7.07 5.71 8.92
CA PHE A 130 7.44 6.53 7.77
C PHE A 130 8.50 7.54 8.17
N ARG A 131 9.59 7.61 7.39
CA ARG A 131 10.70 8.56 7.59
C ARG A 131 11.24 8.59 9.02
N GLY A 132 11.35 7.43 9.66
CA GLY A 132 11.91 7.33 11.02
C GLY A 132 10.90 7.55 12.15
N MET A 133 9.63 7.81 11.83
CA MET A 133 8.59 8.14 12.81
C MET A 133 7.40 7.19 12.70
N PHE A 134 6.81 6.85 13.85
CA PHE A 134 5.55 6.12 13.88
C PHE A 134 4.37 7.07 13.66
N GLN A 135 3.44 6.64 12.81
CA GLN A 135 2.22 7.38 12.47
C GLN A 135 0.99 6.49 12.75
N LEU A 136 -0.11 7.13 13.11
CA LEU A 136 -1.42 6.49 13.26
C LEU A 136 -2.20 6.60 11.96
N CYS A 137 -2.47 5.48 11.30
CA CYS A 137 -3.35 5.43 10.14
C CYS A 137 -4.81 5.33 10.59
N LEU A 138 -5.59 6.39 10.40
CA LEU A 138 -6.91 6.55 11.02
C LEU A 138 -7.91 5.51 10.50
N GLU A 139 -8.56 4.79 11.43
CA GLU A 139 -9.64 3.84 11.14
C GLU A 139 -10.98 4.32 11.69
N ARG A 140 -10.98 4.96 12.86
CA ARG A 140 -12.17 5.55 13.48
C ARG A 140 -11.79 6.60 14.51
N TYR A 141 -12.70 7.50 14.81
CA TYR A 141 -12.55 8.46 15.89
C TYR A 141 -13.84 8.70 16.65
N GLU A 142 -13.70 9.29 17.83
CA GLU A 142 -14.76 9.78 18.69
C GLU A 142 -14.39 11.18 19.17
N MET A 143 -15.32 12.13 19.07
CA MET A 143 -15.10 13.50 19.54
C MET A 143 -15.22 13.56 21.06
N LEU A 144 -14.24 14.18 21.72
CA LEU A 144 -14.21 14.33 23.18
C LEU A 144 -14.64 15.74 23.56
N HIS A 145 -15.95 15.93 23.75
CA HIS A 145 -16.49 17.24 24.08
C HIS A 145 -16.16 17.66 25.52
N ASN A 146 -16.17 16.72 26.46
CA ASN A 146 -16.11 17.00 27.89
C ASN A 146 -14.75 16.61 28.50
N MET A 147 -14.31 17.37 29.48
CA MET A 147 -13.08 17.07 30.23
C MET A 147 -13.17 15.72 30.97
N THR A 148 -14.37 15.33 31.42
CA THR A 148 -14.59 14.06 32.13
C THR A 148 -14.26 12.85 31.26
N THR A 149 -14.62 12.86 29.97
CA THR A 149 -14.34 11.74 29.07
C THR A 149 -12.85 11.66 28.72
N GLU A 150 -12.18 12.81 28.64
CA GLU A 150 -10.73 12.91 28.48
C GLU A 150 -9.99 12.34 29.70
N VAL A 151 -10.36 12.75 30.91
CA VAL A 151 -9.75 12.24 32.15
C VAL A 151 -10.00 10.73 32.31
N HIS A 152 -11.19 10.24 31.98
CA HIS A 152 -11.48 8.80 31.99
C HIS A 152 -10.57 8.03 31.01
N PHE A 153 -10.36 8.58 29.81
CA PHE A 153 -9.43 7.97 28.86
C PHE A 153 -7.99 7.95 29.39
N TRP A 154 -7.56 8.98 30.11
CA TRP A 154 -6.23 8.98 30.75
C TRP A 154 -6.10 7.92 31.84
N ASP A 155 -7.13 7.69 32.65
CA ASP A 155 -7.16 6.60 33.63
C ASP A 155 -7.06 5.23 32.94
N GLU A 156 -7.91 4.97 31.93
CA GLU A 156 -7.86 3.73 31.13
C GLU A 156 -6.47 3.51 30.51
N ARG A 157 -5.91 4.56 29.89
CA ARG A 157 -4.57 4.53 29.27
C ARG A 157 -3.49 4.20 30.30
N THR A 158 -3.54 4.84 31.47
CA THR A 158 -2.54 4.65 32.53
C THR A 158 -2.62 3.25 33.10
N ARG A 159 -3.84 2.77 33.40
CA ARG A 159 -4.08 1.41 33.86
C ARG A 159 -3.57 0.38 32.86
N PHE A 160 -3.91 0.53 31.58
CA PHE A 160 -3.45 -0.36 30.52
C PHE A 160 -1.92 -0.37 30.39
N ARG A 161 -1.27 0.80 30.48
CA ARG A 161 0.19 0.88 30.44
C ARG A 161 0.84 0.13 31.59
N LEU A 162 0.40 0.39 32.83
CA LEU A 162 1.00 -0.20 34.02
C LEU A 162 0.73 -1.70 34.15
N GLN A 163 -0.50 -2.13 33.86
CA GLN A 163 -0.93 -3.51 34.06
C GLN A 163 -0.58 -4.43 32.89
N VAL A 164 -0.52 -3.90 31.66
CA VAL A 164 -0.29 -4.70 30.45
C VAL A 164 1.05 -4.37 29.83
N LEU A 165 1.25 -3.15 29.33
CA LEU A 165 2.42 -2.83 28.50
C LEU A 165 3.76 -2.86 29.26
N CYS A 166 3.76 -2.50 30.55
CA CYS A 166 4.96 -2.49 31.39
C CYS A 166 5.32 -3.87 31.95
N VAL A 167 4.39 -4.83 31.89
CA VAL A 167 4.62 -6.20 32.36
C VAL A 167 5.02 -7.05 31.16
N PRO A 168 6.18 -7.75 31.16
CA PRO A 168 6.54 -8.62 30.04
C PRO A 168 5.47 -9.67 29.75
N TRP A 169 5.14 -9.88 28.47
CA TRP A 169 4.22 -10.94 28.08
C TRP A 169 4.89 -12.30 28.25
N VAL A 170 4.45 -13.08 29.22
CA VAL A 170 4.96 -14.43 29.48
C VAL A 170 3.81 -15.41 29.35
N VAL A 171 4.05 -16.50 28.61
CA VAL A 171 3.12 -17.62 28.47
C VAL A 171 3.85 -18.84 29.02
N THR A 172 3.22 -19.55 29.94
CA THR A 172 3.83 -20.73 30.57
C THR A 172 3.91 -21.89 29.58
N GLN A 173 4.83 -22.82 29.79
CA GLN A 173 4.97 -23.98 28.91
C GLN A 173 3.69 -24.83 28.87
N GLU A 174 3.00 -24.96 30.00
CA GLU A 174 1.71 -25.64 30.11
C GLU A 174 0.63 -24.96 29.26
N GLU A 175 0.57 -23.62 29.27
CA GLU A 175 -0.35 -22.86 28.42
C GLU A 175 0.00 -23.00 26.94
N VAL A 176 1.28 -23.00 26.58
CA VAL A 176 1.72 -23.23 25.20
C VAL A 176 1.29 -24.61 24.71
N GLU A 177 1.50 -25.65 25.50
CA GLU A 177 1.10 -27.02 25.16
C GLU A 177 -0.42 -27.15 25.03
N LYS A 178 -1.16 -26.54 25.96
CA LYS A 178 -2.62 -26.46 25.89
C LYS A 178 -3.10 -25.80 24.59
N LEU A 179 -2.55 -24.63 24.26
CA LEU A 179 -2.93 -23.88 23.04
C LEU A 179 -2.57 -24.65 21.76
N ARG A 180 -1.44 -25.38 21.75
CA ARG A 180 -1.06 -26.24 20.62
C ARG A 180 -2.07 -27.37 20.40
N ARG A 181 -2.46 -28.06 21.48
CA ARG A 181 -3.47 -29.12 21.41
C ARG A 181 -4.82 -28.57 20.92
N GLU A 182 -5.27 -27.42 21.44
CA GLU A 182 -6.52 -26.78 20.99
C GLU A 182 -6.47 -26.40 19.50
N ALA A 183 -5.33 -25.89 19.01
CA ALA A 183 -5.15 -25.58 17.60
C ALA A 183 -5.20 -26.85 16.73
N GLU A 184 -4.56 -27.94 17.16
CA GLU A 184 -4.59 -29.23 16.47
C GLU A 184 -6.03 -29.79 16.40
N GLU A 185 -6.77 -29.74 17.51
CA GLU A 185 -8.18 -30.16 17.55
C GLU A 185 -9.06 -29.34 16.60
N LEU A 186 -8.87 -28.01 16.55
CA LEU A 186 -9.58 -27.14 15.61
C LEU A 186 -9.23 -27.47 14.16
N THR A 187 -7.96 -27.73 13.85
CA THR A 187 -7.55 -28.12 12.49
C THR A 187 -8.13 -29.47 12.10
N ALA A 188 -8.10 -30.47 12.98
CA ALA A 188 -8.70 -31.78 12.75
C ALA A 188 -10.22 -31.70 12.56
N ALA A 189 -10.91 -30.91 13.40
CA ALA A 189 -12.34 -30.66 13.25
C ALA A 189 -12.68 -29.93 11.94
N SER A 190 -11.85 -28.97 11.52
CA SER A 190 -12.02 -28.27 10.24
C SER A 190 -11.79 -29.20 9.04
N ALA A 191 -10.79 -30.09 9.12
CA ALA A 191 -10.51 -31.10 8.10
C ALA A 191 -11.63 -32.13 7.98
N ALA A 192 -12.20 -32.59 9.10
CA ALA A 192 -13.34 -33.51 9.11
C ALA A 192 -14.61 -32.91 8.46
N ARG A 193 -14.84 -31.59 8.60
CA ARG A 193 -15.96 -30.91 7.94
C ARG A 193 -15.79 -30.80 6.42
N ILE A 194 -14.55 -30.66 5.94
CA ILE A 194 -14.25 -30.62 4.49
C ILE A 194 -14.27 -32.04 3.89
N GLY A 195 -13.87 -33.05 4.66
CA GLY A 195 -13.89 -34.47 4.26
C GLY A 195 -15.28 -35.12 4.22
N GLY A 196 -16.32 -34.50 4.78
CA GLY A 196 -17.67 -35.08 4.88
C GLY A 196 -18.55 -35.03 3.61
N VAL A 197 -18.04 -34.57 2.46
CA VAL A 197 -18.83 -34.44 1.20
C VAL A 197 -18.57 -35.60 0.22
N GLY A 198 -17.89 -36.66 0.62
CA GLY A 198 -17.52 -37.72 -0.31
C GLY A 198 -17.39 -39.10 0.31
N ASP A 199 -18.47 -39.64 0.88
CA ASP A 199 -18.69 -41.09 0.81
C ASP A 199 -20.16 -41.41 1.07
N ARG A 200 -20.98 -41.27 0.03
CA ARG A 200 -22.18 -42.11 -0.06
C ARG A 200 -21.78 -43.27 -0.95
N ASP A 201 -21.52 -44.38 -0.29
CA ASP A 201 -21.50 -45.71 -0.84
C ASP A 201 -22.77 -45.89 -1.67
N VAL A 202 -22.66 -45.74 -2.99
CA VAL A 202 -23.70 -46.17 -3.93
C VAL A 202 -23.13 -47.40 -4.60
N ASP A 203 -23.58 -48.56 -4.13
CA ASP A 203 -23.46 -49.84 -4.80
C ASP A 203 -24.00 -49.71 -6.24
N LEU A 204 -23.13 -49.38 -7.19
CA LEU A 204 -23.44 -49.36 -8.61
C LEU A 204 -22.45 -50.28 -9.32
N ASN A 205 -22.87 -51.53 -9.50
CA ASN A 205 -22.57 -52.41 -10.62
C ASN A 205 -21.22 -52.13 -11.33
N ALA A 206 -20.22 -52.95 -10.98
CA ALA A 206 -18.83 -52.88 -11.44
C ALA A 206 -18.62 -52.77 -12.97
N ASP A 207 -19.62 -53.11 -13.78
CA ASP A 207 -19.54 -53.12 -15.24
C ASP A 207 -19.64 -51.70 -15.87
N GLY A 208 -20.34 -50.77 -15.20
CA GLY A 208 -20.52 -49.40 -15.71
C GLY A 208 -19.27 -48.52 -15.54
N HIS A 209 -18.49 -48.75 -14.48
CA HIS A 209 -17.32 -47.93 -14.14
C HIS A 209 -16.16 -48.09 -15.14
N VAL A 210 -15.94 -49.30 -15.65
CA VAL A 210 -14.89 -49.59 -16.65
C VAL A 210 -15.21 -48.88 -17.97
N VAL A 211 -16.48 -48.92 -18.40
CA VAL A 211 -16.94 -48.23 -19.63
C VAL A 211 -16.87 -46.72 -19.47
N ALA A 212 -17.27 -46.18 -18.32
CA ALA A 212 -17.20 -44.75 -18.04
C ALA A 212 -15.75 -44.23 -18.00
N ARG A 213 -14.82 -44.98 -17.38
CA ARG A 213 -13.39 -44.64 -17.32
C ARG A 213 -12.76 -44.66 -18.72
N ARG A 214 -13.12 -45.65 -19.55
CA ARG A 214 -12.67 -45.74 -20.95
C ARG A 214 -13.16 -44.54 -21.77
N ARG A 215 -14.44 -44.17 -21.64
CA ARG A 215 -15.05 -43.03 -22.35
C ARG A 215 -14.49 -41.68 -21.89
N LYS A 216 -14.15 -41.52 -20.60
CA LYS A 216 -13.51 -40.31 -20.08
C LYS A 216 -12.08 -40.15 -20.61
N ALA A 217 -11.28 -41.23 -20.57
CA ALA A 217 -9.93 -41.22 -21.12
C ALA A 217 -9.91 -40.95 -22.64
N GLU A 218 -10.93 -41.39 -23.37
CA GLU A 218 -11.05 -41.12 -24.81
C GLU A 218 -11.35 -39.65 -25.10
N ARG A 219 -12.26 -39.02 -24.36
CA ARG A 219 -12.52 -37.57 -24.46
C ARG A 219 -11.31 -36.72 -24.06
N GLU A 220 -10.56 -37.14 -23.05
CA GLU A 220 -9.34 -36.43 -22.64
C GLU A 220 -8.28 -36.48 -23.75
N ARG A 221 -8.07 -37.62 -24.40
CA ARG A 221 -7.18 -37.72 -25.57
C ARG A 221 -7.64 -36.86 -26.74
N GLU A 222 -8.95 -36.74 -26.95
CA GLU A 222 -9.50 -35.89 -28.01
C GLU A 222 -9.31 -34.40 -27.71
N MET A 223 -9.53 -33.97 -26.46
CA MET A 223 -9.24 -32.60 -26.02
C MET A 223 -7.75 -32.28 -26.08
N GLU A 224 -6.87 -33.24 -25.76
CA GLU A 224 -5.42 -33.07 -25.88
C GLU A 224 -5.03 -32.84 -27.35
N LYS A 225 -5.56 -33.65 -28.28
CA LYS A 225 -5.34 -33.47 -29.73
C LYS A 225 -5.87 -32.13 -30.23
N ASP A 226 -7.02 -31.67 -29.73
CA ASP A 226 -7.56 -30.36 -30.11
C ASP A 226 -6.72 -29.19 -29.57
N ARG A 227 -6.22 -29.30 -28.33
CA ARG A 227 -5.28 -28.32 -27.76
C ARG A 227 -3.99 -28.26 -28.56
N GLU A 228 -3.44 -29.41 -28.95
CA GLU A 228 -2.22 -29.47 -29.74
C GLU A 228 -2.42 -28.91 -31.15
N ARG A 229 -3.55 -29.20 -31.80
CA ARG A 229 -3.92 -28.57 -33.08
C ARG A 229 -3.95 -27.05 -32.97
N ARG A 230 -4.62 -26.51 -31.95
CA ARG A 230 -4.68 -25.06 -31.71
C ARG A 230 -3.32 -24.44 -31.40
N ARG A 231 -2.41 -25.21 -30.79
CA ARG A 231 -1.03 -24.76 -30.53
C ARG A 231 -0.24 -24.68 -31.83
N VAL A 232 -0.26 -25.74 -32.64
CA VAL A 232 0.41 -25.79 -33.95
C VAL A 232 -0.11 -24.69 -34.88
N GLU A 233 -1.42 -24.46 -34.94
CA GLU A 233 -2.00 -23.37 -35.75
C GLU A 233 -1.52 -21.97 -35.32
N ARG A 234 -1.26 -21.75 -34.03
CA ARG A 234 -0.67 -20.48 -33.55
C ARG A 234 0.79 -20.37 -33.93
N GLU A 235 1.55 -21.45 -33.75
CA GLU A 235 2.97 -21.50 -34.10
C GLU A 235 3.18 -21.31 -35.61
N GLU A 236 2.32 -21.89 -36.45
CA GLU A 236 2.35 -21.71 -37.92
C GLU A 236 2.00 -20.27 -38.32
N ARG A 237 1.01 -19.66 -37.65
CA ARG A 237 0.66 -18.25 -37.86
C ARG A 237 1.81 -17.32 -37.49
N ASP A 238 2.49 -17.61 -36.39
CA ASP A 238 3.66 -16.83 -35.95
C ASP A 238 4.85 -17.05 -36.89
N ARG A 239 5.05 -18.28 -37.39
CA ARG A 239 6.05 -18.56 -38.44
C ARG A 239 5.79 -17.73 -39.71
N LEU A 240 4.55 -17.70 -40.21
CA LEU A 240 4.18 -16.88 -41.37
C LEU A 240 4.36 -15.38 -41.12
N ARG A 241 4.09 -14.90 -39.89
CA ARG A 241 4.33 -13.50 -39.53
C ARG A 241 5.82 -13.15 -39.56
N ILE A 242 6.66 -14.05 -39.05
CA ILE A 242 8.12 -13.88 -39.04
C ILE A 242 8.65 -13.87 -40.48
N GLU A 243 8.21 -14.82 -41.33
CA GLU A 243 8.62 -14.89 -42.72
C GLU A 243 8.22 -13.64 -43.53
N LYS A 244 6.97 -13.18 -43.39
CA LYS A 244 6.53 -11.90 -44.00
C LYS A 244 7.29 -10.68 -43.48
N ARG A 245 7.88 -10.76 -42.28
CA ARG A 245 8.74 -9.70 -41.75
C ARG A 245 10.09 -9.72 -42.46
N TYR A 246 10.70 -10.91 -42.59
CA TYR A 246 11.94 -11.09 -43.31
C TYR A 246 11.84 -10.74 -44.80
N GLU A 247 10.75 -11.11 -45.49
CA GLU A 247 10.53 -10.70 -46.89
C GLU A 247 10.46 -9.17 -47.04
N ARG A 248 9.76 -8.48 -46.12
CA ARG A 248 9.72 -7.01 -46.12
C ARG A 248 11.10 -6.41 -45.85
N GLU A 249 11.89 -7.01 -44.96
CA GLU A 249 13.26 -6.58 -44.69
C GLU A 249 14.23 -6.86 -45.85
N GLU A 250 14.05 -7.97 -46.57
CA GLU A 250 14.78 -8.30 -47.81
C GLU A 250 14.45 -7.30 -48.93
N VAL A 251 13.18 -6.97 -49.13
CA VAL A 251 12.74 -5.93 -50.07
C VAL A 251 13.32 -4.57 -49.67
N TRP A 252 13.31 -4.24 -48.37
CA TRP A 252 13.91 -3.01 -47.86
C TRP A 252 15.43 -2.96 -48.08
N LYS A 253 16.14 -4.08 -47.89
CA LYS A 253 17.59 -4.18 -48.15
C LYS A 253 17.90 -4.05 -49.64
N LYS A 254 17.16 -4.73 -50.53
CA LYS A 254 17.34 -4.59 -51.98
C LYS A 254 17.04 -3.18 -52.48
N GLY A 255 15.98 -2.55 -51.99
CA GLY A 255 15.65 -1.15 -52.31
C GLY A 255 16.68 -0.12 -51.82
N LYS A 256 17.49 -0.47 -50.81
CA LYS A 256 18.56 0.41 -50.29
C LYS A 256 19.89 0.21 -51.02
N ILE A 257 20.08 -0.93 -51.69
CA ILE A 257 21.27 -1.23 -52.50
C ILE A 257 21.15 -0.63 -53.91
N GLU A 258 19.94 -0.39 -54.42
CA GLU A 258 19.71 0.23 -55.74
C GLU A 258 19.73 1.78 -55.76
N ILE A 259 19.81 2.45 -54.61
CA ILE A 259 20.03 3.91 -54.58
C ILE A 259 21.52 4.19 -54.73
N THR A 260 21.97 4.24 -55.99
CA THR A 260 23.33 4.67 -56.34
C THR A 260 23.58 6.14 -55.93
N PRO A 261 24.81 6.50 -55.52
CA PRO A 261 25.13 7.79 -54.89
C PRO A 261 25.27 8.95 -55.89
N LYS A 262 24.28 9.18 -56.76
CA LYS A 262 24.28 10.34 -57.66
C LYS A 262 23.13 11.33 -57.47
N GLU A 263 22.07 11.02 -56.71
CA GLU A 263 20.89 11.90 -56.58
C GLU A 263 20.72 12.60 -55.22
N LYS A 264 21.71 12.55 -54.31
CA LYS A 264 21.62 13.23 -53.00
C LYS A 264 22.26 14.63 -52.93
N LYS A 265 22.61 15.25 -54.06
CA LYS A 265 23.20 16.61 -54.08
C LYS A 265 22.23 17.76 -54.33
N GLU A 266 20.92 17.51 -54.52
CA GLU A 266 20.00 18.59 -54.95
C GLU A 266 18.87 18.96 -53.99
N LYS A 267 18.83 18.44 -52.75
CA LYS A 267 17.72 18.72 -51.81
C LYS A 267 18.11 19.14 -50.38
N PHE A 268 19.24 19.80 -50.20
CA PHE A 268 19.59 20.41 -48.90
C PHE A 268 20.11 21.86 -49.00
N ALA A 269 19.73 22.57 -50.06
CA ALA A 269 19.85 24.03 -50.14
C ALA A 269 18.44 24.61 -50.22
N GLY A 270 17.90 25.06 -49.09
CA GLY A 270 16.57 25.66 -49.04
C GLY A 270 16.09 25.97 -47.63
N ASN A 271 16.46 27.14 -47.14
CA ASN A 271 15.79 27.93 -46.10
C ASN A 271 15.99 27.55 -44.63
N CYS A 272 17.02 28.15 -44.02
CA CYS A 272 16.93 28.60 -42.63
C CYS A 272 17.63 29.98 -42.52
N THR A 273 16.84 31.04 -42.50
CA THR A 273 17.29 32.42 -42.22
C THR A 273 17.15 32.74 -40.74
N TYR A 274 18.20 33.36 -40.21
CA TYR A 274 18.40 33.90 -38.87
C TYR A 274 17.33 34.89 -38.43
N GLU A 275 16.94 34.87 -37.14
CA GLU A 275 17.03 36.03 -36.22
C GLU A 275 16.45 35.70 -34.82
N LYS A 276 17.33 35.43 -33.85
CA LYS A 276 17.56 36.26 -32.66
C LYS A 276 18.42 35.51 -31.64
N ALA A 277 19.63 36.05 -31.50
CA ALA A 277 20.66 35.68 -30.56
C ALA A 277 20.48 36.38 -29.19
N SER A 278 21.26 35.91 -28.22
CA SER A 278 21.59 36.48 -26.90
C SER A 278 20.60 36.11 -25.79
N ASN A 279 20.96 35.45 -24.68
CA ASN A 279 22.26 35.31 -24.00
C ASN A 279 22.35 33.96 -23.27
N ILE A 280 23.31 33.12 -23.66
CA ILE A 280 23.93 32.12 -22.78
C ILE A 280 25.41 32.46 -22.78
N LEU A 281 25.85 33.22 -21.77
CA LEU A 281 27.25 33.36 -21.43
C LEU A 281 27.31 33.48 -19.90
N GLY A 282 27.78 32.42 -19.24
CA GLY A 282 27.80 32.33 -17.78
C GLY A 282 28.38 31.02 -17.27
N CYS A 283 29.69 30.88 -17.45
CA CYS A 283 30.62 30.13 -16.59
C CYS A 283 30.43 28.61 -16.43
N TRP A 284 31.18 27.87 -17.25
CA TRP A 284 31.97 26.72 -16.79
C TRP A 284 33.44 27.13 -16.83
N VAL A 285 34.18 26.86 -15.74
CA VAL A 285 35.60 26.44 -15.68
C VAL A 285 36.10 26.49 -14.21
N GLU A 286 36.42 25.28 -13.71
CA GLU A 286 37.52 24.86 -12.82
C GLU A 286 37.66 25.39 -11.37
N TYR A 287 37.77 24.49 -10.39
CA TYR A 287 39.08 23.95 -9.96
C TYR A 287 38.96 22.73 -9.02
N LEU A 288 39.73 21.69 -9.35
CA LEU A 288 40.11 20.50 -8.58
C LEU A 288 41.13 20.85 -7.49
N VAL A 289 40.96 20.33 -6.27
CA VAL A 289 41.94 19.64 -5.38
C VAL A 289 41.07 19.01 -4.27
N GLY A 290 41.06 17.73 -3.89
CA GLY A 290 42.05 16.66 -3.93
C GLY A 290 42.25 16.13 -2.50
N VAL A 291 42.46 14.82 -2.38
CA VAL A 291 43.08 14.07 -1.27
C VAL A 291 42.16 13.28 -0.32
N ASP A 292 42.29 11.96 -0.50
CA ASP A 292 42.00 10.83 0.40
C ASP A 292 42.46 11.01 1.85
N LEU A 293 41.73 10.43 2.82
CA LEU A 293 42.41 9.63 3.84
C LEU A 293 41.52 8.54 4.44
N VAL A 294 42.04 7.32 4.33
CA VAL A 294 41.63 6.06 4.94
C VAL A 294 42.36 5.89 6.29
N LEU A 295 41.67 5.25 7.24
CA LEU A 295 42.17 4.45 8.38
C LEU A 295 42.46 5.07 9.77
N ARG A 296 41.98 4.28 10.76
CA ARG A 296 42.57 3.89 12.07
C ARG A 296 42.15 4.62 13.36
N ILE A 297 41.28 3.93 14.10
CA ILE A 297 41.45 3.38 15.47
C ILE A 297 42.34 4.20 16.43
N CYS A 298 41.75 4.60 17.57
CA CYS A 298 42.34 4.41 18.90
C CYS A 298 41.23 4.21 19.94
N VAL A 299 41.32 3.05 20.59
CA VAL A 299 40.83 2.69 21.91
C VAL A 299 41.89 3.22 22.89
N ASP A 300 41.50 3.88 23.98
CA ASP A 300 41.90 3.52 25.35
C ASP A 300 41.59 4.61 26.40
N ASP A 301 41.32 4.09 27.59
CA ASP A 301 41.07 4.68 28.89
C ASP A 301 42.04 5.79 29.33
N LEU A 302 41.54 6.58 30.30
CA LEU A 302 42.17 7.21 31.48
C LEU A 302 41.25 8.40 31.83
N GLY A 303 40.53 8.44 32.95
CA GLY A 303 41.03 8.29 34.32
C GLY A 303 40.93 9.66 35.01
N GLU A 304 40.50 9.65 36.28
CA GLU A 304 40.55 10.74 37.29
C GLU A 304 39.33 11.69 37.37
N CYS A 305 38.48 11.60 38.40
CA CYS A 305 38.67 11.79 39.85
C CYS A 305 38.60 13.26 40.29
N TRP A 306 37.42 13.74 40.72
CA TRP A 306 37.20 14.68 41.85
C TRP A 306 35.80 14.31 42.41
N GLY A 307 35.66 13.68 43.58
CA GLY A 307 35.85 14.26 44.91
C GLY A 307 34.51 14.86 45.39
N MET A 308 33.61 14.07 45.99
CA MET A 308 33.34 13.99 47.44
C MET A 308 33.37 15.34 48.18
N THR A 309 32.25 15.73 48.79
CA THR A 309 32.08 16.11 50.22
C THR A 309 30.56 16.31 50.47
N THR A 310 29.83 15.33 51.01
CA THR A 310 29.28 15.28 52.39
C THR A 310 28.80 16.61 52.99
N PHE A 311 27.48 16.75 53.13
CA PHE A 311 26.76 16.86 54.41
C PHE A 311 25.28 16.50 54.18
#